data_AF-A0A3Q0JB07-F1
#
_entry.id   AF-A0A3Q0JB07-F1
#
_cell.length_a   1.000
_cell.length_b   1.000
_cell.length_c   1.000
_cell.angle_alpha   90.00
_cell.angle_beta   90.00
_cell.angle_gamma   90.00
#
_symmetry.space_group_name_H-M   'P 1'
#
loop_
_entity.id
_entity.type
_entity.pdbx_description
1 polymer ?
#
loop_
_entity_poly.entity_id
_entity_poly.type
_entity_poly.pdbx_seq_one_letter_code
_entity_poly.pdbx_strand_id
1 'polypeptide(L)'
;MPLQEWGNSEDLSETVEKIKKQIVKNNTDNFAKDLSETVEKIKKQIVKNNTDNFAKDQETIDNANDLFKIVKNNTDNFAKDLSETVEKIKKQVDSAKTGEVSETVKSIQEKLEKTVESLKKEVDSPEVKAKTKQIQENFTKSLNTIVEEANKLSKSVVNDKTLSDDLQKLSKQVVDQAVKAADTLQQAVHEATGHKDHDHAAHKH
;
A
#
# COMPACT_ATOMS: atom_id res chain seq x y z
N MET A 1 17.43 15.84 65.90
CA MET A 1 17.55 16.06 64.45
C MET A 1 16.36 15.40 63.80
N PRO A 2 15.47 16.12 63.10
CA PRO A 2 14.36 15.49 62.39
C PRO A 2 14.88 14.91 61.07
N LEU A 3 14.52 13.66 60.80
CA LEU A 3 14.76 12.98 59.52
C LEU A 3 13.95 13.70 58.45
N GLN A 4 14.64 14.24 57.45
CA GLN A 4 14.03 14.88 56.29
C GLN A 4 13.25 13.81 55.50
N GLU A 5 11.94 13.97 55.46
CA GLU A 5 11.01 13.09 54.77
C GLU A 5 11.38 12.99 53.28
N TRP A 6 11.43 11.77 52.78
CA TRP A 6 11.70 11.45 51.39
C TRP A 6 10.53 11.90 50.52
N GLY A 7 10.54 13.15 50.08
CA GLY A 7 9.82 13.51 48.86
C GLY A 7 10.57 12.88 47.69
N ASN A 8 10.01 11.85 47.02
CA ASN A 8 10.36 11.51 45.62
C ASN A 8 9.65 10.30 44.99
N SER A 9 8.70 9.62 45.65
CA SER A 9 7.99 8.50 44.97
C SER A 9 7.09 8.97 43.82
N GLU A 10 6.48 10.15 43.95
CA GLU A 10 5.52 10.69 42.98
C GLU A 10 6.23 11.34 41.77
N ASP A 11 7.38 11.98 42.01
CA ASP A 11 8.19 12.65 40.99
C ASP A 11 8.95 11.65 40.08
N LEU A 12 9.38 10.51 40.65
CA LEU A 12 9.95 9.40 39.87
C LEU A 12 8.91 8.73 38.98
N SER A 13 7.66 8.58 39.45
CA SER A 13 6.56 8.01 38.67
C SER A 13 6.23 8.88 37.45
N GLU A 14 6.11 10.19 37.64
CA GLU A 14 5.91 11.14 36.53
C GLU A 14 7.05 11.13 35.51
N THR A 15 8.29 11.06 36.00
CA THR A 15 9.47 11.04 35.15
C THR A 15 9.53 9.78 34.29
N VAL A 16 9.22 8.61 34.87
CA VAL A 16 9.11 7.35 34.12
C VAL A 16 7.98 7.40 33.08
N GLU A 17 6.85 8.02 33.41
CA GLU A 17 5.77 8.26 32.45
C GLU A 17 6.24 9.13 31.28
N LYS A 18 6.90 10.25 31.55
CA LYS A 18 7.43 11.17 30.52
C LYS A 18 8.43 10.46 29.60
N ILE A 19 9.34 9.66 30.17
CA ILE A 19 10.31 8.87 29.40
C ILE A 19 9.61 7.82 28.52
N LYS A 20 8.62 7.09 29.05
CA LYS A 20 7.83 6.14 28.25
C LYS A 20 7.11 6.84 27.10
N LYS A 21 6.49 8.00 27.36
CA LYS A 21 5.82 8.82 26.33
C LYS A 21 6.82 9.29 25.26
N GLN A 22 8.03 9.67 25.66
CA GLN A 22 9.11 10.10 24.76
C GLN A 22 9.62 8.96 23.88
N ILE A 23 9.85 7.77 24.45
CA ILE A 23 10.32 6.58 23.71
C ILE A 23 9.28 6.15 22.68
N VAL A 24 8.00 6.07 23.08
CA VAL A 24 6.91 5.75 22.16
C VAL A 24 6.85 6.76 21.02
N LYS A 25 6.89 8.06 21.33
CA LYS A 25 6.87 9.12 20.32
C LYS A 25 8.04 9.01 19.34
N ASN A 26 9.27 8.84 19.82
CA ASN A 26 10.45 8.74 18.97
C ASN A 26 10.41 7.51 18.05
N ASN A 27 9.94 6.36 18.56
CA ASN A 27 9.80 5.15 17.75
C ASN A 27 8.75 5.32 16.65
N THR A 28 7.63 5.94 17.00
CA THR A 28 6.55 6.23 16.07
C THR A 28 6.94 7.26 15.01
N ASP A 29 7.65 8.32 15.40
CA ASP A 29 8.16 9.34 14.47
C ASP A 29 9.19 8.74 13.49
N ASN A 30 10.06 7.85 13.98
CA ASN A 30 11.00 7.11 13.13
C ASN A 30 10.26 6.18 12.16
N PHE A 31 9.24 5.44 12.61
CA PHE A 31 8.42 4.60 11.73
C PHE A 31 7.73 5.42 10.64
N ALA A 32 7.10 6.55 11.01
CA ALA A 32 6.42 7.43 10.05
C ALA A 32 7.40 8.03 9.04
N LYS A 33 8.62 8.37 9.47
CA LYS A 33 9.69 8.86 8.60
C LYS A 33 10.15 7.77 7.63
N ASP A 34 10.49 6.58 8.13
CA ASP A 34 10.95 5.45 7.32
C ASP A 34 9.89 5.02 6.30
N LEU A 35 8.62 4.98 6.71
CA LEU A 35 7.51 4.70 5.81
C LEU A 35 7.35 5.81 4.77
N SER A 36 7.48 7.09 5.15
CA SER A 36 7.37 8.20 4.19
C SER A 36 8.50 8.19 3.16
N GLU A 37 9.74 7.88 3.56
CA GLU A 37 10.88 7.73 2.64
C GLU A 37 10.69 6.52 1.71
N THR A 38 10.17 5.42 2.25
CA THR A 38 9.82 4.21 1.49
C THR A 38 8.73 4.52 0.47
N VAL A 39 7.66 5.19 0.90
CA VAL A 39 6.55 5.68 0.05
C VAL A 39 7.07 6.57 -1.08
N GLU A 40 8.01 7.48 -0.82
CA GLU A 40 8.54 8.37 -1.86
C GLU A 40 9.37 7.61 -2.90
N LYS A 41 10.19 6.65 -2.46
CA LYS A 41 10.92 5.74 -3.37
C LYS A 41 9.95 4.89 -4.21
N ILE A 42 8.88 4.42 -3.58
CA ILE A 42 7.84 3.61 -4.22
C ILE A 42 7.05 4.40 -5.26
N LYS A 43 6.66 5.65 -4.95
CA LYS A 43 6.03 6.53 -5.94
C LYS A 43 6.91 6.71 -7.18
N LYS A 44 8.22 6.91 -6.98
CA LYS A 44 9.18 7.02 -8.08
C LYS A 44 9.31 5.71 -8.87
N GLN A 45 9.30 4.56 -8.21
CA GLN A 45 9.29 3.24 -8.87
C GLN A 45 8.00 2.99 -9.66
N ILE A 46 6.82 3.19 -9.07
CA ILE A 46 5.52 3.00 -9.73
C ILE A 46 5.43 3.85 -10.99
N VAL A 47 5.82 5.12 -10.92
CA VAL A 47 5.83 6.03 -12.08
C VAL A 47 6.80 5.54 -13.15
N LYS A 48 8.02 5.15 -12.79
CA LYS A 48 9.05 4.70 -13.73
C LYS A 48 8.69 3.37 -14.40
N ASN A 49 8.15 2.43 -13.63
CA ASN A 49 7.87 1.06 -14.06
C ASN A 49 6.59 0.98 -14.93
N ASN A 50 5.53 1.69 -14.56
CA ASN A 50 4.23 1.58 -15.24
C ASN A 50 4.02 2.55 -16.40
N THR A 51 4.83 3.60 -16.53
CA THR A 51 4.65 4.60 -17.60
C THR A 51 5.59 4.35 -18.78
N ASP A 52 6.88 4.11 -18.55
CA ASP A 52 7.88 4.09 -19.63
C ASP A 52 8.19 2.68 -20.15
N ASN A 53 8.19 1.66 -19.27
CA ASN A 53 8.51 0.28 -19.67
C ASN A 53 7.26 -0.46 -20.13
N PHE A 54 6.15 -0.34 -19.40
CA PHE A 54 4.89 -0.96 -19.79
C PHE A 54 4.40 -0.51 -21.17
N ALA A 55 4.51 0.79 -21.51
CA ALA A 55 4.08 1.28 -22.82
C ALA A 55 4.91 0.68 -23.96
N LYS A 56 6.23 0.54 -23.76
CA LYS A 56 7.12 -0.12 -24.72
C LYS A 56 6.82 -1.61 -24.84
N ASP A 57 6.64 -2.29 -23.71
CA ASP A 57 6.34 -3.71 -23.69
C ASP A 57 4.97 -3.99 -24.32
N GLN A 58 3.96 -3.16 -24.06
CA GLN A 58 2.63 -3.24 -24.67
C GLN A 58 2.67 -3.16 -26.20
N GLU A 59 3.51 -2.30 -26.79
CA GLU A 59 3.66 -2.19 -28.25
C GLU A 59 4.21 -3.48 -28.89
N THR A 60 4.90 -4.31 -28.12
CA THR A 60 5.53 -5.56 -28.60
C THR A 60 4.66 -6.81 -28.43
N ILE A 61 3.57 -6.74 -27.65
CA ILE A 61 2.63 -7.85 -27.46
C ILE A 61 1.65 -7.88 -28.63
N ASP A 62 1.82 -8.85 -29.54
CA ASP A 62 0.95 -9.01 -30.71
C ASP A 62 -0.47 -9.46 -30.34
N ASN A 63 -0.63 -10.17 -29.20
CA ASN A 63 -1.91 -10.69 -28.75
C ASN A 63 -2.52 -9.85 -27.63
N ALA A 64 -3.44 -8.96 -28.00
CA ALA A 64 -4.15 -8.12 -27.04
C ALA A 64 -5.03 -8.89 -26.04
N ASN A 65 -5.45 -10.12 -26.35
CA ASN A 65 -6.18 -10.95 -25.39
C ASN A 65 -5.27 -11.42 -24.26
N ASP A 66 -3.99 -11.68 -24.54
CA ASP A 66 -3.05 -12.15 -23.52
C ASP A 66 -2.61 -10.98 -22.63
N LEU A 67 -2.32 -9.81 -23.22
CA LEU A 67 -2.07 -8.60 -22.44
C LEU A 67 -3.27 -8.23 -21.56
N PHE A 68 -4.49 -8.30 -22.09
CA PHE A 68 -5.69 -8.07 -21.29
C PHE A 68 -5.80 -9.05 -20.12
N LYS A 69 -5.58 -10.35 -20.33
CA LYS A 69 -5.61 -11.35 -19.25
C LYS A 69 -4.55 -11.07 -18.19
N ILE A 70 -3.33 -10.71 -18.59
CA ILE A 70 -2.23 -10.38 -17.68
C ILE A 70 -2.62 -9.19 -16.80
N VAL A 71 -3.06 -8.09 -17.42
CA VAL A 71 -3.45 -6.86 -16.72
C VAL A 71 -4.66 -7.11 -15.83
N LYS A 72 -5.67 -7.83 -16.35
CA LYS A 72 -6.89 -8.17 -15.61
C LYS A 72 -6.56 -9.01 -14.37
N ASN A 73 -5.84 -10.12 -14.53
CA ASN A 73 -5.55 -11.03 -13.43
C ASN A 73 -4.70 -10.36 -12.33
N ASN A 74 -3.69 -9.57 -12.72
CA ASN A 74 -2.88 -8.83 -11.75
C ASN A 74 -3.70 -7.77 -11.01
N THR A 75 -4.57 -7.04 -11.72
CA THR A 75 -5.46 -6.04 -11.12
C THR A 75 -6.45 -6.69 -10.15
N ASP A 76 -7.04 -7.82 -10.53
CA ASP A 76 -8.04 -8.53 -9.74
C ASP A 76 -7.42 -9.17 -8.48
N ASN A 77 -6.24 -9.79 -8.61
CA ASN A 77 -5.47 -10.30 -7.48
C ASN A 77 -5.09 -9.18 -6.51
N PHE A 78 -4.61 -8.04 -7.02
CA PHE A 78 -4.28 -6.89 -6.17
C PHE A 78 -5.51 -6.34 -5.46
N ALA A 79 -6.64 -6.20 -6.17
CA ALA A 79 -7.88 -5.73 -5.58
C ALA A 79 -8.37 -6.66 -4.46
N LYS A 80 -8.20 -7.98 -4.61
CA LYS A 80 -8.50 -8.96 -3.57
C LYS A 80 -7.59 -8.80 -2.35
N ASP A 81 -6.27 -8.82 -2.55
CA ASP A 81 -5.27 -8.68 -1.48
C ASP A 81 -5.46 -7.38 -0.69
N LEU A 82 -5.74 -6.28 -1.40
CA LEU A 82 -6.02 -4.99 -0.80
C LEU A 82 -7.34 -4.99 -0.01
N SER A 83 -8.39 -5.61 -0.56
CA SER A 83 -9.69 -5.75 0.11
C SER A 83 -9.54 -6.42 1.49
N GLU A 84 -8.74 -7.49 1.57
CA GLU A 84 -8.48 -8.19 2.84
C GLU A 84 -7.76 -7.29 3.86
N THR A 85 -6.81 -6.47 3.42
CA THR A 85 -6.11 -5.52 4.30
C THR A 85 -7.03 -4.38 4.75
N VAL A 86 -7.86 -3.86 3.84
CA VAL A 86 -8.84 -2.80 4.14
C VAL A 86 -9.90 -3.30 5.14
N GLU A 87 -10.34 -4.55 5.04
CA GLU A 87 -11.22 -5.15 6.05
C GLU A 87 -10.55 -5.25 7.43
N LYS A 88 -9.24 -5.53 7.49
CA LYS A 88 -8.50 -5.51 8.76
C LYS A 88 -8.42 -4.10 9.34
N ILE A 89 -8.17 -3.09 8.50
CA ILE A 89 -8.19 -1.68 8.92
C ILE A 89 -9.57 -1.32 9.48
N LYS A 90 -10.64 -1.70 8.77
CA LYS A 90 -12.02 -1.48 9.21
C LYS A 90 -12.32 -2.12 10.55
N LYS A 91 -11.93 -3.38 10.76
CA LYS A 91 -12.09 -4.07 12.06
C LYS A 91 -11.37 -3.34 13.19
N GLN A 92 -10.15 -2.85 12.95
CA GLN A 92 -9.41 -2.07 13.94
C GLN A 92 -10.13 -0.76 14.27
N VAL A 93 -10.60 -0.04 13.25
CA VAL A 93 -11.42 1.16 13.38
C VAL A 93 -12.72 0.91 14.15
N ASP A 94 -13.43 -0.17 13.86
CA ASP A 94 -14.71 -0.51 14.50
C ASP A 94 -14.51 -0.99 15.96
N SER A 95 -13.38 -1.64 16.24
CA SER A 95 -13.05 -2.15 17.59
C SER A 95 -12.55 -1.08 18.55
N ALA A 96 -12.12 0.06 18.02
CA ALA A 96 -11.74 1.21 18.81
C ALA A 96 -12.97 1.80 19.53
N LYS A 97 -12.78 2.27 20.77
CA LYS A 97 -13.87 2.92 21.50
C LYS A 97 -14.35 4.16 20.72
N THR A 98 -15.67 4.31 20.64
CA THR A 98 -16.34 5.40 19.91
C THR A 98 -15.81 6.76 20.40
N GLY A 99 -14.97 7.42 19.58
CA GLY A 99 -14.32 8.69 19.91
C GLY A 99 -12.78 8.69 19.82
N GLU A 100 -12.14 7.51 19.91
CA GLU A 100 -10.67 7.36 19.76
C GLU A 100 -10.24 7.30 18.28
N VAL A 101 -11.14 6.96 17.36
CA VAL A 101 -10.81 6.98 15.92
C VAL A 101 -11.06 8.36 15.35
N SER A 102 -9.99 9.03 14.94
CA SER A 102 -10.10 10.29 14.18
C SER A 102 -10.92 10.10 12.89
N GLU A 103 -11.71 11.12 12.53
CA GLU A 103 -12.43 11.17 11.25
C GLU A 103 -11.49 10.98 10.05
N THR A 104 -10.21 11.35 10.21
CA THR A 104 -9.17 11.12 9.21
C THR A 104 -8.97 9.64 8.90
N VAL A 105 -8.89 8.78 9.92
CA VAL A 105 -8.69 7.32 9.72
C VAL A 105 -9.90 6.69 9.03
N LYS A 106 -11.12 7.11 9.39
CA LYS A 106 -12.34 6.66 8.70
C LYS A 106 -12.36 7.09 7.24
N SER A 107 -12.02 8.36 6.96
CA SER A 107 -11.95 8.86 5.59
C SER A 107 -10.91 8.11 4.74
N ILE A 108 -9.77 7.75 5.33
CA ILE A 108 -8.74 6.93 4.67
C ILE A 108 -9.28 5.54 4.35
N GLN A 109 -9.92 4.87 5.32
CA GLN A 109 -10.52 3.56 5.11
C GLN A 109 -11.54 3.59 3.96
N GLU A 110 -12.48 4.55 3.97
CA GLU A 110 -13.49 4.69 2.90
C GLU A 110 -12.88 4.92 1.52
N LYS A 111 -11.78 5.68 1.43
CA LYS A 111 -11.07 5.88 0.16
C LYS A 111 -10.41 4.60 -0.33
N LEU A 112 -9.76 3.84 0.55
CA LEU A 112 -9.18 2.56 0.18
C LEU A 112 -10.26 1.56 -0.29
N GLU A 113 -11.42 1.53 0.36
CA GLU A 113 -12.59 0.74 -0.07
C GLU A 113 -13.05 1.15 -1.49
N LYS A 114 -13.20 2.46 -1.74
CA LYS A 114 -13.57 2.98 -3.06
C LYS A 114 -12.54 2.64 -4.14
N THR A 115 -11.24 2.65 -3.79
CA THR A 115 -10.19 2.23 -4.72
C THR A 115 -10.31 0.75 -5.06
N VAL A 116 -10.54 -0.12 -4.07
CA VAL A 116 -10.80 -1.56 -4.30
C VAL A 116 -12.00 -1.76 -5.22
N GLU A 117 -13.12 -1.06 -4.96
CA GLU A 117 -14.32 -1.15 -5.81
C GLU A 117 -14.06 -0.69 -7.25
N SER A 118 -13.26 0.37 -7.41
CA SER A 118 -12.91 0.91 -8.72
C SER A 118 -12.08 -0.10 -9.52
N LEU A 119 -11.10 -0.74 -8.87
CA LEU A 119 -10.29 -1.80 -9.48
C LEU A 119 -11.14 -3.01 -9.91
N LYS A 120 -12.09 -3.46 -9.07
CA LYS A 120 -12.99 -4.59 -9.38
C LYS A 120 -13.91 -4.28 -10.57
N LYS A 121 -14.53 -3.10 -10.59
CA LYS A 121 -15.44 -2.70 -11.69
C LYS A 121 -14.77 -2.68 -13.05
N GLU A 122 -13.49 -2.32 -13.10
CA GLU A 122 -12.71 -2.23 -14.33
C GLU A 122 -12.43 -3.59 -14.97
N VAL A 123 -12.22 -4.63 -14.16
CA VAL A 123 -11.89 -5.98 -14.65
C VAL A 123 -13.10 -6.81 -15.08
N ASP A 124 -14.32 -6.46 -14.66
CA ASP A 124 -15.56 -7.20 -14.96
C ASP A 124 -16.18 -6.87 -16.33
N SER A 125 -15.51 -6.06 -17.16
CA SER A 125 -16.11 -5.47 -18.35
C SER A 125 -15.70 -6.19 -19.67
N PRO A 126 -16.62 -6.46 -20.63
CA PRO A 126 -16.41 -7.48 -21.69
C PRO A 126 -15.49 -7.18 -22.91
N GLU A 127 -15.14 -5.93 -23.24
CA GLU A 127 -14.25 -5.59 -24.38
C GLU A 127 -12.74 -5.52 -24.02
N VAL A 128 -11.84 -5.96 -24.91
CA VAL A 128 -10.46 -6.35 -24.54
C VAL A 128 -9.37 -5.27 -24.78
N LYS A 129 -9.31 -4.63 -25.96
CA LYS A 129 -8.17 -3.75 -26.35
C LYS A 129 -8.19 -2.37 -25.68
N ALA A 130 -9.29 -1.62 -25.82
CA ALA A 130 -9.42 -0.30 -25.20
C ALA A 130 -9.39 -0.38 -23.66
N LYS A 131 -9.87 -1.49 -23.09
CA LYS A 131 -9.90 -1.69 -21.64
C LYS A 131 -8.55 -2.04 -21.04
N THR A 132 -7.64 -2.65 -21.78
CA THR A 132 -6.30 -2.94 -21.24
C THR A 132 -5.59 -1.65 -20.80
N LYS A 133 -5.62 -0.61 -21.64
CA LYS A 133 -5.06 0.71 -21.31
C LYS A 133 -5.83 1.39 -20.18
N GLN A 134 -7.17 1.29 -20.19
CA GLN A 134 -8.00 1.85 -19.14
C GLN A 134 -7.71 1.21 -17.77
N ILE A 135 -7.68 -0.12 -17.71
CA ILE A 135 -7.35 -0.90 -16.51
C ILE A 135 -5.95 -0.53 -16.03
N GLN A 136 -4.96 -0.42 -16.92
CA GLN A 136 -3.60 0.01 -16.57
C GLN A 136 -3.56 1.42 -15.97
N GLU A 137 -4.21 2.40 -16.61
CA GLU A 137 -4.26 3.78 -16.11
C GLU A 137 -4.92 3.84 -14.74
N ASN A 138 -6.03 3.12 -14.55
CA ASN A 138 -6.75 3.11 -13.29
C ASN A 138 -6.05 2.29 -12.21
N PHE A 139 -5.35 1.21 -12.59
CA PHE A 139 -4.43 0.50 -11.69
C PHE A 139 -3.33 1.42 -11.18
N THR A 140 -2.68 2.18 -12.07
CA THR A 140 -1.61 3.11 -11.70
C THR A 140 -2.12 4.27 -10.84
N LYS A 141 -3.28 4.85 -11.16
CA LYS A 141 -3.94 5.86 -10.32
C LYS A 141 -4.30 5.31 -8.93
N SER A 142 -4.77 4.08 -8.90
CA SER A 142 -5.13 3.37 -7.66
C SER A 142 -3.89 3.15 -6.79
N LEU A 143 -2.79 2.66 -7.36
CA LEU A 143 -1.52 2.50 -6.64
C LEU A 143 -1.05 3.81 -6.00
N ASN A 144 -1.10 4.92 -6.74
CA ASN A 144 -0.73 6.23 -6.20
C ASN A 144 -1.64 6.66 -5.05
N THR A 145 -2.96 6.47 -5.20
CA THR A 145 -3.95 6.80 -4.16
C THR A 145 -3.72 5.95 -2.91
N ILE A 146 -3.52 4.65 -3.07
CA ILE A 146 -3.30 3.69 -1.98
C ILE A 146 -2.05 4.05 -1.19
N VAL A 147 -0.94 4.30 -1.88
CA VAL A 147 0.33 4.71 -1.26
C VAL A 147 0.20 6.03 -0.51
N GLU A 148 -0.58 6.99 -1.04
CA GLU A 148 -0.87 8.25 -0.36
C GLU A 148 -1.71 8.08 0.90
N GLU A 149 -2.81 7.36 0.80
CA GLU A 149 -3.72 7.15 1.92
C GLU A 149 -3.08 6.26 2.99
N ALA A 150 -2.23 5.29 2.63
CA ALA A 150 -1.42 4.53 3.58
C ALA A 150 -0.40 5.41 4.33
N ASN A 151 0.26 6.34 3.64
CA ASN A 151 1.16 7.30 4.29
C ASN A 151 0.39 8.22 5.25
N LYS A 152 -0.80 8.68 4.85
CA LYS A 152 -1.68 9.47 5.73
C LYS A 152 -2.12 8.64 6.94
N LEU A 153 -2.50 7.38 6.73
CA LEU A 153 -2.87 6.46 7.81
C LEU A 153 -1.75 6.38 8.83
N SER A 154 -0.53 6.08 8.38
CA SER A 154 0.64 6.00 9.24
C SER A 154 0.91 7.28 10.04
N LYS A 155 0.63 8.47 9.47
CA LYS A 155 0.81 9.76 10.15
C LYS A 155 -0.32 10.06 11.14
N SER A 156 -1.54 9.69 10.80
CA SER A 156 -2.73 9.91 11.64
C SER A 156 -2.72 9.06 12.91
N VAL A 157 -2.11 7.87 12.88
CA VAL A 157 -1.98 7.01 14.06
C VAL A 157 -0.80 7.34 14.96
N VAL A 158 0.03 8.33 14.61
CA VAL A 158 1.12 8.81 15.49
C VAL A 158 0.61 9.52 16.74
N ASN A 159 -0.56 10.13 16.64
CA ASN A 159 -1.13 10.93 17.72
C ASN A 159 -2.08 10.14 18.64
N ASP A 160 -2.40 8.88 18.31
CA ASP A 160 -3.35 8.06 19.06
C ASP A 160 -2.75 6.75 19.57
N LYS A 161 -2.55 6.65 20.89
CA LYS A 161 -1.77 5.58 21.54
C LYS A 161 -2.46 4.22 21.57
N THR A 162 -3.78 4.15 21.42
CA THR A 162 -4.51 2.87 21.50
C THR A 162 -4.54 2.11 20.18
N LEU A 163 -4.36 2.80 19.05
CA LEU A 163 -4.48 2.24 17.70
C LEU A 163 -3.17 2.23 16.88
N SER A 164 -2.12 2.86 17.43
CA SER A 164 -0.81 3.09 16.80
C SER A 164 -0.25 1.88 16.05
N ASP A 165 -0.02 0.77 16.75
CA ASP A 165 0.90 -0.26 16.24
C ASP A 165 0.27 -1.15 15.15
N ASP A 166 -1.00 -1.51 15.30
CA ASP A 166 -1.69 -2.37 14.33
C ASP A 166 -2.03 -1.60 13.05
N LEU A 167 -2.46 -0.34 13.16
CA LEU A 167 -2.71 0.50 11.99
C LEU A 167 -1.41 0.93 11.29
N GLN A 168 -0.29 1.07 12.01
CA GLN A 168 1.03 1.22 11.41
C GLN A 168 1.47 -0.02 10.63
N LYS A 169 1.28 -1.22 11.19
CA LYS A 169 1.58 -2.46 10.44
C LYS A 169 0.70 -2.60 9.20
N LEU A 170 -0.59 -2.30 9.33
CA LEU A 170 -1.53 -2.36 8.22
C LEU A 170 -1.22 -1.31 7.15
N SER A 171 -0.83 -0.08 7.52
CA SER A 171 -0.40 0.93 6.55
C SER A 171 0.84 0.50 5.78
N LYS A 172 1.82 -0.11 6.45
CA LYS A 172 2.98 -0.72 5.80
C LYS A 172 2.57 -1.87 4.87
N GLN A 173 1.69 -2.76 5.31
CA GLN A 173 1.20 -3.87 4.50
C GLN A 173 0.52 -3.38 3.21
N VAL A 174 -0.28 -2.30 3.29
CA VAL A 174 -0.91 -1.68 2.11
C VAL A 174 0.15 -1.17 1.13
N VAL A 175 1.21 -0.52 1.63
CA VAL A 175 2.34 -0.04 0.81
C VAL A 175 3.08 -1.21 0.16
N ASP A 176 3.39 -2.26 0.93
CA ASP A 176 4.10 -3.45 0.43
C ASP A 176 3.27 -4.19 -0.64
N GLN A 177 1.96 -4.29 -0.46
CA GLN A 177 1.04 -4.86 -1.46
C GLN A 177 1.04 -4.04 -2.76
N ALA A 178 1.05 -2.71 -2.68
CA ALA A 178 1.12 -1.84 -3.85
C ALA A 178 2.43 -2.02 -4.64
N VAL A 179 3.56 -2.15 -3.94
CA VAL A 179 4.87 -2.42 -4.57
C VAL A 179 4.86 -3.76 -5.28
N LYS A 180 4.48 -4.81 -4.56
CA LYS A 180 4.45 -6.17 -5.11
C LYS A 180 3.55 -6.24 -6.34
N ALA A 181 2.40 -5.56 -6.32
CA ALA A 181 1.47 -5.53 -7.45
C ALA A 181 2.07 -4.82 -8.67
N ALA A 182 2.77 -3.69 -8.47
CA ALA A 182 3.48 -2.99 -9.55
C ALA A 182 4.58 -3.87 -10.17
N ASP A 183 5.41 -4.51 -9.33
CA ASP A 183 6.50 -5.38 -9.79
C ASP A 183 5.97 -6.62 -10.52
N THR A 184 4.93 -7.27 -9.97
CA THR A 184 4.33 -8.47 -10.57
C THR A 184 3.71 -8.15 -11.92
N LEU A 185 3.00 -7.01 -12.05
CA LEU A 185 2.44 -6.59 -13.33
C LEU A 185 3.53 -6.32 -14.37
N GLN A 186 4.58 -5.59 -13.99
CA GLN A 186 5.70 -5.31 -14.88
C GLN A 186 6.39 -6.60 -15.32
N GLN A 187 6.68 -7.52 -14.40
CA GLN A 187 7.32 -8.79 -14.72
C GLN A 187 6.46 -9.63 -15.67
N ALA A 188 5.16 -9.76 -15.39
CA ALA A 188 4.25 -10.54 -16.24
C ALA A 188 4.13 -9.97 -17.66
N VAL A 189 4.18 -8.64 -17.78
CA VAL A 189 4.18 -7.95 -19.08
C VAL A 189 5.50 -8.17 -19.81
N HIS A 190 6.63 -8.05 -19.12
CA HIS A 190 7.95 -8.29 -19.69
C HIS A 190 8.17 -9.74 -20.13
N GLU A 191 7.67 -10.72 -19.38
CA GLU A 191 7.72 -12.13 -19.76
C GLU A 191 6.87 -12.41 -21.01
N ALA A 192 5.75 -11.70 -21.19
CA ALA A 192 4.92 -11.81 -22.38
C ALA A 192 5.58 -11.20 -23.62
N THR A 193 6.52 -10.26 -23.46
CA THR A 193 7.29 -9.67 -24.56
C THR A 193 8.58 -10.42 -24.89
N GLY A 194 9.22 -11.02 -23.88
CA GLY A 194 10.48 -11.77 -24.01
C GLY A 194 10.37 -13.17 -24.62
N HIS A 195 9.18 -13.76 -24.72
CA HIS A 195 9.01 -15.09 -25.33
C HIS A 195 9.18 -15.14 -26.85
N LYS A 196 9.43 -14.00 -27.54
CA LYS A 196 9.65 -13.98 -28.99
C LYS A 196 11.03 -14.47 -29.44
N ASP A 197 12.02 -14.61 -28.54
CA ASP A 197 13.41 -14.89 -28.95
C ASP A 197 13.91 -16.33 -28.68
N HIS A 198 13.06 -17.23 -28.18
CA HIS A 198 13.48 -18.59 -27.80
C HIS A 198 12.96 -19.74 -28.68
N ASP A 199 12.48 -19.46 -29.90
CA ASP A 199 11.96 -20.54 -30.76
C ASP A 199 12.37 -20.45 -32.24
N HIS A 200 13.64 -20.19 -32.54
CA HIS A 200 14.22 -20.46 -33.88
C HIS A 200 15.73 -20.77 -33.84
N ALA A 201 16.15 -21.79 -33.08
CA ALA A 201 17.51 -22.32 -33.21
C ALA A 201 17.64 -23.81 -32.88
N ALA A 202 16.70 -24.65 -33.30
CA ALA A 202 16.94 -26.10 -33.31
C ALA A 202 16.04 -26.78 -34.33
N HIS A 203 16.48 -26.84 -35.59
CA HIS A 203 16.31 -28.00 -36.47
C HIS A 203 17.17 -27.78 -37.73
N LYS A 204 18.47 -28.07 -37.61
CA LYS A 204 19.26 -28.58 -38.73
C LYS A 204 19.50 -30.05 -38.45
N HIS A 205 18.91 -30.90 -39.28
CA HIS A 205 19.40 -32.24 -39.56
C HIS A 205 19.25 -32.49 -41.05
#